data_AF-A0A4Z1KSX0-F1
#
_entry.id   AF-A0A4Z1KSX0-F1
#
_cell.length_a   1.000
_cell.length_b   1.000
_cell.length_c   1.000
_cell.angle_alpha   90.00
_cell.angle_beta   90.00
_cell.angle_gamma   90.00
#
_symmetry.space_group_name_H-M   'P 1'
#
loop_
_entity.id
_entity.type
_entity.pdbx_description
1 polymer ?
#
loop_
_entity_poly.entity_id
_entity_poly.type
_entity_poly.pdbx_seq_one_letter_code
_entity_poly.pdbx_strand_id
1 'polypeptide(L)'
;MITRRIAMRKTAVWDLHLLVEDTCAGAKVLLNNGYKETTPDYSFEDDPEFNERAIRLIHNPSSTIVMLHAVKEWYYQMDDSVQDFLPPLSSFLDSVIEFWLDISSQDYDHRLRFALYIGCLIGYCYYLQDLDGQLVKTHAYAENLKPEHREVHYDIKFESPSKKSFTATNRHAYHVRRSREIREGGFVPKTYEEGVFRTNLTTVSEQE
;
A
#
# COMPACT_ATOMS: atom_id res chain seq x y z
N MET A 1 21.22 -14.36 10.85
CA MET A 1 19.86 -14.09 11.38
C MET A 1 19.43 -12.77 10.76
N ILE A 2 18.74 -12.83 9.62
CA ILE A 2 18.59 -11.67 8.72
C ILE A 2 17.27 -10.98 9.02
N THR A 3 17.33 -9.90 9.80
CA THR A 3 16.24 -8.94 9.95
C THR A 3 16.18 -8.11 8.67
N ARG A 4 15.17 -8.34 7.81
CA ARG A 4 14.97 -7.61 6.54
C ARG A 4 14.17 -6.33 6.81
N ARG A 5 14.52 -5.20 6.17
CA ARG A 5 14.06 -3.85 6.53
C ARG A 5 13.33 -3.23 5.35
N ILE A 6 12.05 -2.86 5.46
CA ILE A 6 11.39 -1.94 4.52
C ILE A 6 11.41 -0.53 5.12
N ALA A 7 12.36 0.32 4.75
CA ALA A 7 12.51 1.68 5.26
C ALA A 7 12.23 2.69 4.15
N MET A 8 11.05 3.31 4.21
CA MET A 8 10.67 4.45 3.38
C MET A 8 10.98 5.75 4.13
N ARG A 9 11.73 6.67 3.53
CA ARG A 9 12.48 7.69 4.28
C ARG A 9 11.80 9.06 4.46
N LYS A 10 10.62 9.36 3.89
CA LYS A 10 10.04 10.73 3.98
C LYS A 10 8.51 10.83 3.81
N THR A 11 7.72 10.64 4.88
CA THR A 11 6.36 11.17 5.13
C THR A 11 6.04 11.08 6.63
N ALA A 12 5.08 11.88 7.12
CA ALA A 12 5.02 12.34 8.52
C ALA A 12 4.50 11.37 9.61
N VAL A 13 4.38 10.06 9.36
CA VAL A 13 4.10 9.04 10.40
C VAL A 13 4.78 7.76 9.93
N TRP A 14 5.89 7.35 10.54
CA TRP A 14 6.57 6.12 10.14
C TRP A 14 6.56 5.13 11.30
N ASP A 15 5.56 4.28 11.29
CA ASP A 15 5.71 2.94 11.82
C ASP A 15 6.50 2.14 10.76
N LEU A 16 7.49 1.36 11.19
CA LEU A 16 8.34 0.53 10.37
C LEU A 16 7.71 -0.86 10.27
N HIS A 17 7.12 -1.19 9.13
CA HIS A 17 6.54 -2.51 8.89
C HIS A 17 7.58 -3.44 8.29
N LEU A 18 7.88 -4.54 8.99
CA LEU A 18 8.84 -5.56 8.56
C LEU A 18 8.10 -6.86 8.28
N LEU A 19 8.25 -7.40 7.08
CA LEU A 19 7.86 -8.77 6.79
C LEU A 19 8.97 -9.70 7.26
N VAL A 20 8.62 -10.71 8.06
CA VAL A 20 9.55 -11.71 8.59
C VAL A 20 8.96 -13.12 8.48
N GLU A 21 9.82 -14.12 8.33
CA GLU A 21 9.38 -15.53 8.28
C GLU A 21 8.76 -15.99 9.60
N ASP A 22 9.34 -15.54 10.71
CA ASP A 22 8.92 -15.82 12.07
C ASP A 22 8.92 -14.51 12.85
N THR A 23 7.71 -14.03 13.17
CA THR A 23 7.50 -12.78 13.91
C THR A 23 8.06 -12.85 15.32
N CYS A 24 7.93 -13.98 16.00
CA CYS A 24 8.48 -14.18 17.35
C CYS A 24 10.01 -14.16 17.35
N ALA A 25 10.65 -14.82 16.39
CA ALA A 25 12.11 -14.79 16.25
C ALA A 25 12.61 -13.38 15.91
N GLY A 26 11.93 -12.66 15.00
CA GLY A 26 12.21 -11.26 14.70
C GLY A 26 12.05 -10.34 15.90
N ALA A 27 10.99 -10.54 16.68
CA ALA A 27 10.72 -9.76 17.89
C ALA A 27 11.81 -9.97 18.92
N LYS A 28 12.22 -11.23 19.16
CA LYS A 28 13.30 -11.56 20.10
C LYS A 28 14.61 -10.84 19.78
N VAL A 29 14.95 -10.71 18.50
CA VAL A 29 16.14 -9.94 18.07
C VAL A 29 16.01 -8.47 18.46
N LEU A 30 14.86 -7.85 18.17
CA LEU A 30 14.63 -6.45 18.50
C LEU A 30 14.58 -6.21 20.02
N LEU A 31 13.91 -7.08 20.77
CA LEU A 31 13.86 -7.05 22.23
C LEU A 31 15.27 -7.11 22.84
N ASN A 32 16.12 -8.02 22.35
CA ASN A 32 17.51 -8.12 22.79
C ASN A 32 18.36 -6.89 22.46
N ASN A 33 17.91 -6.05 21.53
CA ASN A 33 18.53 -4.79 21.14
C ASN A 33 17.84 -3.58 21.78
N GLY A 34 17.08 -3.76 22.86
CA GLY A 34 16.50 -2.65 23.63
C GLY A 34 15.12 -2.20 23.18
N TYR A 35 14.48 -2.89 22.23
CA TYR A 35 13.06 -2.68 21.94
C TYR A 35 12.16 -3.24 23.05
N LYS A 36 10.93 -2.74 23.13
CA LYS A 36 9.87 -3.20 24.03
C LYS A 36 8.62 -3.46 23.22
N GLU A 37 7.93 -4.54 23.51
CA GLU A 37 6.59 -4.78 22.94
C GLU A 37 5.60 -3.77 23.51
N THR A 38 4.66 -3.35 22.67
CA THR A 38 3.59 -2.43 23.05
C THR A 38 2.24 -3.05 22.78
N THR A 39 1.19 -2.51 23.39
CA THR A 39 -0.18 -2.90 23.08
C THR A 39 -0.52 -2.60 21.62
N PRO A 40 -1.46 -3.36 21.02
CA PRO A 40 -1.98 -3.08 19.69
C PRO A 40 -2.51 -1.64 19.57
N ASP A 41 -2.57 -1.14 18.35
CA ASP A 41 -3.08 0.21 18.11
C ASP A 41 -4.61 0.24 18.28
N TYR A 42 -5.08 1.15 19.12
CA TYR A 42 -6.50 1.40 19.37
C TYR A 42 -7.28 1.68 18.08
N SER A 43 -6.62 2.22 17.06
CA SER A 43 -7.20 2.55 15.74
C SER A 43 -7.79 1.32 15.03
N PHE A 44 -7.32 0.12 15.36
CA PHE A 44 -7.77 -1.16 14.80
C PHE A 44 -8.43 -2.07 15.85
N GLU A 45 -8.90 -1.56 17.00
CA GLU A 45 -9.62 -2.37 18.00
C GLU A 45 -10.81 -3.15 17.43
N ASP A 46 -11.45 -2.58 16.42
CA ASP A 46 -12.59 -3.19 15.71
C ASP A 46 -12.15 -4.25 14.67
N ASP A 47 -10.85 -4.44 14.44
CA ASP A 47 -10.25 -5.49 13.59
C ASP A 47 -9.21 -6.28 14.43
N PRO A 48 -9.68 -7.14 15.36
CA PRO A 48 -8.79 -7.89 16.25
C PRO A 48 -7.85 -8.81 15.46
N GLU A 49 -8.26 -9.31 14.31
CA GLU A 49 -7.40 -10.11 13.45
C GLU A 49 -6.20 -9.31 12.93
N PHE A 50 -6.38 -8.05 12.52
CA PHE A 50 -5.25 -7.20 12.13
C PHE A 50 -4.28 -6.95 13.29
N ASN A 51 -4.82 -6.74 14.49
CA ASN A 51 -4.04 -6.47 15.71
C ASN A 51 -3.30 -7.71 16.24
N GLU A 52 -3.87 -8.91 16.11
CA GLU A 52 -3.28 -10.18 16.55
C GLU A 52 -2.17 -10.68 15.62
N ARG A 53 -2.21 -10.29 14.34
CA ARG A 53 -1.29 -10.77 13.29
C ARG A 53 0.10 -10.12 13.30
N ALA A 54 0.28 -9.03 14.05
CA ALA A 54 1.54 -8.28 14.04
C ALA A 54 2.09 -8.02 15.44
N ILE A 55 3.41 -8.16 15.59
CA ILE A 55 4.10 -7.80 16.84
C ILE A 55 4.56 -6.36 16.75
N ARG A 56 4.12 -5.53 17.71
CA ARG A 56 4.42 -4.10 17.78
C ARG A 56 5.52 -3.80 18.79
N LEU A 57 6.61 -3.19 18.35
CA LEU A 57 7.83 -2.95 19.12
C LEU A 57 8.28 -1.48 19.07
N ILE A 58 8.87 -0.97 20.15
CA ILE A 58 9.42 0.40 20.24
C ILE A 58 10.77 0.41 20.95
N HIS A 59 11.77 1.13 20.43
CA HIS A 59 13.14 1.15 20.99
C HIS A 59 13.36 2.17 22.11
N ASN A 60 12.56 3.25 22.14
CA ASN A 60 12.61 4.37 23.09
C ASN A 60 11.41 5.30 22.80
N PRO A 61 11.12 6.39 23.56
CA PRO A 61 9.99 7.30 23.25
C PRO A 61 10.07 8.01 21.87
N SER A 62 11.06 7.67 21.04
CA SER A 62 11.03 7.90 19.61
C SER A 62 9.74 7.35 19.01
N SER A 63 9.00 8.20 18.31
CA SER A 63 7.68 7.96 17.71
C SER A 63 7.62 6.89 16.62
N THR A 64 8.70 6.17 16.35
CA THR A 64 8.75 5.12 15.33
C THR A 64 8.45 3.78 15.97
N ILE A 65 7.24 3.28 15.74
CA ILE A 65 6.86 1.90 16.06
C ILE A 65 7.48 0.96 15.02
N VAL A 66 7.77 -0.28 15.38
CA VAL A 66 8.15 -1.35 14.46
C VAL A 66 7.06 -2.42 14.51
N MET A 67 6.42 -2.68 13.38
CA MET A 67 5.41 -3.72 13.21
C MET A 67 6.03 -4.92 12.50
N LEU A 68 6.06 -6.08 13.13
CA LEU A 68 6.50 -7.32 12.50
C LEU A 68 5.30 -8.10 11.98
N HIS A 69 5.30 -8.41 10.69
CA HIS A 69 4.25 -9.15 10.00
C HIS A 69 4.81 -10.48 9.48
N ALA A 70 4.02 -11.55 9.53
CA ALA A 70 4.42 -12.82 8.95
C ALA A 70 4.34 -12.77 7.41
N VAL A 71 5.44 -13.12 6.72
CA VAL A 71 5.50 -13.12 5.22
C VAL A 71 4.39 -13.94 4.58
N LYS A 72 3.99 -15.05 5.21
CA LYS A 72 2.98 -15.99 4.71
C LYS A 72 1.59 -15.36 4.63
N GLU A 73 1.29 -14.42 5.52
CA GLU A 73 -0.01 -13.74 5.58
C GLU A 73 -0.14 -12.65 4.52
N TRP A 74 0.99 -12.23 3.95
CA TRP A 74 1.07 -11.20 2.91
C TRP A 74 1.37 -11.78 1.53
N TYR A 75 1.22 -13.10 1.35
CA TYR A 75 1.48 -13.82 0.09
C TYR A 75 2.87 -13.54 -0.51
N TYR A 76 3.84 -13.15 0.32
CA TYR A 76 5.18 -12.77 -0.10
C TYR A 76 6.12 -13.96 0.01
N GLN A 77 6.75 -14.35 -1.10
CA GLN A 77 7.83 -15.34 -1.08
C GLN A 77 9.16 -14.61 -0.94
N MET A 78 9.84 -14.83 0.20
CA MET A 78 11.21 -14.36 0.38
C MET A 78 12.15 -15.18 -0.51
N ASP A 79 12.77 -14.54 -1.50
CA ASP A 79 13.85 -15.15 -2.27
C ASP A 79 15.13 -15.17 -1.40
N ASP A 80 15.89 -16.26 -1.49
CA ASP A 80 17.16 -16.49 -0.81
C ASP A 80 18.32 -15.67 -1.41
N SER A 81 18.15 -15.15 -2.63
CA SER A 81 19.20 -14.54 -3.46
C SER A 81 19.29 -13.00 -3.38
N VAL A 82 18.42 -12.34 -2.63
CA VAL A 82 18.34 -10.87 -2.62
C VAL A 82 19.53 -10.25 -1.87
N GLN A 83 20.47 -9.62 -2.60
CA GLN A 83 21.60 -8.89 -2.03
C GLN A 83 21.22 -7.53 -1.44
N ASP A 84 20.09 -6.95 -1.87
CA ASP A 84 19.60 -5.66 -1.39
C ASP A 84 18.49 -5.80 -0.33
N PHE A 85 18.59 -5.00 0.73
CA PHE A 85 17.71 -5.13 1.90
C PHE A 85 16.27 -4.61 1.68
N LEU A 86 16.01 -3.97 0.53
CA LEU A 86 14.75 -3.30 0.17
C LEU A 86 14.29 -3.75 -1.21
N PRO A 87 13.01 -4.11 -1.41
CA PRO A 87 12.50 -4.29 -2.77
C PRO A 87 12.58 -2.96 -3.53
N PRO A 88 12.76 -2.98 -4.86
CA PRO A 88 12.56 -1.79 -5.68
C PRO A 88 11.22 -1.13 -5.36
N LEU A 89 11.21 0.20 -5.25
CA LEU A 89 10.00 0.93 -4.84
C LEU A 89 8.83 0.69 -5.81
N SER A 90 9.11 0.50 -7.10
CA SER A 90 8.11 0.12 -8.11
C SER A 90 7.49 -1.24 -7.82
N SER A 91 8.31 -2.26 -7.52
CA SER A 91 7.83 -3.60 -7.18
C SER A 91 6.99 -3.60 -5.92
N PHE A 92 7.42 -2.88 -4.88
CA PHE A 92 6.62 -2.72 -3.66
C PHE A 92 5.29 -2.03 -3.96
N LEU A 93 5.31 -0.94 -4.73
CA LEU A 93 4.12 -0.17 -5.06
C LEU A 93 3.14 -1.02 -5.89
N ASP A 94 3.61 -1.81 -6.85
CA ASP A 94 2.81 -2.77 -7.59
C ASP A 94 2.14 -3.79 -6.65
N SER A 95 2.88 -4.34 -5.67
CA SER A 95 2.31 -5.30 -4.71
C SER A 95 1.23 -4.68 -3.82
N VAL A 96 1.43 -3.46 -3.31
CA VAL A 96 0.44 -2.82 -2.44
C VAL A 96 -0.79 -2.36 -3.24
N ILE A 97 -0.61 -1.89 -4.48
CA ILE A 97 -1.72 -1.56 -5.38
C ILE A 97 -2.51 -2.83 -5.72
N GLU A 98 -1.84 -3.92 -6.11
CA GLU A 98 -2.47 -5.21 -6.39
C GLU A 98 -3.31 -5.68 -5.19
N PHE A 99 -2.72 -5.70 -3.99
CA PHE A 99 -3.42 -6.09 -2.77
C PHE A 99 -4.66 -5.24 -2.53
N TRP A 100 -4.56 -3.92 -2.70
CA TRP A 100 -5.68 -3.01 -2.55
C TRP A 100 -6.79 -3.25 -3.58
N LEU A 101 -6.43 -3.57 -4.82
CA LEU A 101 -7.37 -3.92 -5.89
C LEU A 101 -8.07 -5.27 -5.63
N ASP A 102 -7.40 -6.20 -4.96
CA ASP A 102 -7.93 -7.53 -4.65
C ASP A 102 -8.84 -7.56 -3.40
N ILE A 103 -8.91 -6.46 -2.64
CA ILE A 103 -9.89 -6.33 -1.54
C ILE A 103 -11.30 -6.44 -2.15
N SER A 104 -12.07 -7.44 -1.71
CA SER A 104 -13.45 -7.62 -2.17
C SER A 104 -14.34 -6.44 -1.75
N SER A 105 -15.44 -6.17 -2.46
CA SER A 105 -16.40 -5.13 -2.06
C SER A 105 -16.93 -5.36 -0.64
N GLN A 106 -17.22 -6.62 -0.30
CA GLN A 106 -17.64 -7.04 1.03
C GLN A 106 -16.58 -6.71 2.11
N ASP A 107 -15.31 -7.04 1.86
CA ASP A 107 -14.22 -6.73 2.80
C ASP A 107 -13.93 -5.24 2.86
N TYR A 108 -14.11 -4.50 1.76
CA TYR A 108 -13.94 -3.06 1.73
C TYR A 108 -14.95 -2.37 2.65
N ASP A 109 -16.19 -2.88 2.69
CA ASP A 109 -17.24 -2.35 3.56
C ASP A 109 -17.08 -2.82 5.01
N HIS A 110 -16.84 -4.12 5.23
CA HIS A 110 -16.70 -4.69 6.57
C HIS A 110 -15.41 -4.28 7.28
N ARG A 111 -14.33 -4.06 6.52
CA ARG A 111 -13.00 -3.71 7.01
C ARG A 111 -12.54 -2.36 6.47
N LEU A 112 -13.47 -1.41 6.39
CA LEU A 112 -13.23 -0.09 5.79
C LEU A 112 -11.98 0.62 6.33
N ARG A 113 -11.72 0.57 7.64
CA ARG A 113 -10.51 1.19 8.22
C ARG A 113 -9.22 0.57 7.67
N PHE A 114 -9.18 -0.75 7.53
CA PHE A 114 -8.04 -1.46 6.94
C PHE A 114 -7.87 -1.10 5.46
N ALA A 115 -8.97 -1.12 4.68
CA ALA A 115 -8.92 -0.74 3.28
C ALA A 115 -8.46 0.71 3.05
N LEU A 116 -8.93 1.65 3.89
CA LEU A 116 -8.48 3.04 3.90
C LEU A 116 -7.01 3.16 4.31
N TYR A 117 -6.56 2.39 5.30
CA TYR A 117 -5.16 2.36 5.71
C TYR A 117 -4.24 1.96 4.55
N ILE A 118 -4.59 0.91 3.79
CA ILE A 118 -3.85 0.52 2.59
C ILE A 118 -3.88 1.63 1.53
N GLY A 119 -5.03 2.26 1.29
CA GLY A 119 -5.13 3.39 0.36
C GLY A 119 -4.26 4.58 0.77
N CYS A 120 -4.17 4.88 2.06
CA CYS A 120 -3.26 5.88 2.61
C CYS A 120 -1.79 5.50 2.43
N LEU A 121 -1.43 4.23 2.68
CA LEU A 121 -0.07 3.71 2.46
C LEU A 121 0.37 3.89 1.01
N ILE A 122 -0.51 3.57 0.05
CA ILE A 122 -0.26 3.85 -1.37
C ILE A 122 -0.03 5.35 -1.56
N GLY A 123 -0.92 6.20 -1.04
CA GLY A 123 -0.78 7.66 -1.13
C GLY A 123 0.56 8.18 -0.57
N TYR A 124 1.05 7.62 0.53
CA TYR A 124 2.35 7.99 1.11
C TYR A 124 3.52 7.62 0.21
N CYS A 125 3.44 6.50 -0.51
CA CYS A 125 4.47 6.10 -1.47
C CYS A 125 4.70 7.16 -2.57
N TYR A 126 3.68 7.95 -2.93
CA TYR A 126 3.80 8.99 -3.95
C TYR A 126 4.60 10.23 -3.52
N TYR A 127 4.99 10.33 -2.24
CA TYR A 127 5.92 11.36 -1.76
C TYR A 127 7.38 10.90 -1.76
N LEU A 128 7.64 9.65 -2.16
CA LEU A 128 8.97 9.06 -2.14
C LEU A 128 9.74 9.25 -3.46
N GLN A 129 11.02 8.96 -3.38
CA GLN A 129 11.93 8.79 -4.52
C GLN A 129 12.48 7.37 -4.49
N ASP A 130 12.70 6.79 -5.66
CA ASP A 130 13.41 5.52 -5.78
C ASP A 130 14.94 5.67 -5.59
N LEU A 131 15.68 4.58 -5.77
CA LEU A 131 17.14 4.56 -5.61
C LEU A 131 17.88 5.38 -6.67
N ASP A 132 17.26 5.55 -7.85
CA ASP A 132 17.78 6.36 -8.95
C ASP A 132 17.40 7.86 -8.80
N GLY A 133 16.71 8.21 -7.72
CA GLY A 133 16.26 9.57 -7.42
C GLY A 133 15.02 10.01 -8.20
N GLN A 134 14.33 9.09 -8.89
CA GLN A 134 13.09 9.40 -9.58
C GLN A 134 11.94 9.55 -8.59
N LEU A 135 11.23 10.67 -8.68
CA LEU A 135 10.01 10.90 -7.91
C LEU A 135 8.88 9.99 -8.42
N VAL A 136 8.23 9.30 -7.49
CA VAL A 136 7.08 8.42 -7.81
C VAL A 136 5.97 9.20 -8.50
N LYS A 137 5.67 10.43 -8.07
CA LYS A 137 4.57 11.25 -8.62
C LYS A 137 4.86 11.85 -10.03
N THR A 138 5.75 11.26 -10.83
CA THR A 138 6.06 11.73 -12.20
C THR A 138 5.32 10.93 -13.27
N HIS A 139 5.24 11.46 -14.50
CA HIS A 139 4.65 10.68 -15.60
C HIS A 139 5.52 9.48 -15.98
N ALA A 140 6.84 9.69 -16.03
CA ALA A 140 7.80 8.66 -16.44
C ALA A 140 7.81 7.45 -15.50
N TYR A 141 7.61 7.67 -14.19
CA TYR A 141 7.62 6.60 -13.21
C TYR A 141 6.52 5.54 -13.44
N ALA A 142 5.42 5.89 -14.12
CA ALA A 142 4.37 4.94 -14.47
C ALA A 142 4.87 3.77 -15.34
N GLU A 143 5.95 3.98 -16.10
CA GLU A 143 6.54 2.92 -16.92
C GLU A 143 7.22 1.82 -16.10
N ASN A 144 7.57 2.11 -14.85
CA ASN A 144 8.10 1.13 -13.91
C ASN A 144 7.02 0.27 -13.25
N LEU A 145 5.74 0.58 -13.47
CA LEU A 145 4.58 -0.12 -12.90
C LEU A 145 3.90 -1.03 -13.93
N LYS A 146 3.22 -2.07 -13.44
CA LYS A 146 2.36 -2.91 -14.27
C LYS A 146 1.30 -2.06 -14.99
N PRO A 147 0.95 -2.38 -16.25
CA PRO A 147 -0.05 -1.62 -17.01
C PRO A 147 -1.35 -1.37 -16.24
N GLU A 148 -1.90 -2.40 -15.60
CA GLU A 148 -3.14 -2.33 -14.83
C GLU A 148 -3.11 -1.41 -13.61
N HIS A 149 -1.92 -1.07 -13.11
CA HIS A 149 -1.73 -0.19 -11.96
C HIS A 149 -1.54 1.28 -12.38
N ARG A 150 -1.26 1.54 -13.66
CA ARG A 150 -1.00 2.89 -14.19
C ARG A 150 -2.22 3.81 -14.05
N GLU A 151 -3.43 3.26 -14.09
CA GLU A 151 -4.65 4.05 -13.87
C GLU A 151 -4.72 4.63 -12.44
N VAL A 152 -4.35 3.83 -11.43
CA VAL A 152 -4.22 4.29 -10.04
C VAL A 152 -3.18 5.41 -9.95
N HIS A 153 -2.04 5.22 -10.62
CA HIS A 153 -0.96 6.21 -10.68
C HIS A 153 -1.39 7.54 -11.27
N TYR A 154 -2.02 7.51 -12.44
CA TYR A 154 -2.52 8.72 -13.07
C TYR A 154 -3.57 9.42 -12.20
N ASP A 155 -4.39 8.66 -11.46
CA ASP A 155 -5.46 9.24 -10.65
C ASP A 155 -4.94 9.90 -9.37
N ILE A 156 -3.93 9.31 -8.73
CA ILE A 156 -3.24 9.91 -7.58
C ILE A 156 -2.46 11.14 -8.03
N LYS A 157 -1.81 11.09 -9.19
CA LYS A 157 -1.07 12.22 -9.74
C LYS A 157 -1.98 13.41 -10.04
N PHE A 158 -3.17 13.14 -10.61
CA PHE A 158 -4.09 14.16 -11.05
C PHE A 158 -4.85 14.79 -9.86
N GLU A 159 -4.26 15.84 -9.29
CA GLU A 159 -4.86 16.75 -8.32
C GLU A 159 -5.62 17.87 -9.04
N SER A 160 -6.83 17.59 -9.54
CA SER A 160 -7.68 18.66 -10.07
C SER A 160 -8.49 19.34 -8.96
N PRO A 161 -8.52 20.68 -8.89
CA PRO A 161 -9.41 21.43 -7.98
C PRO A 161 -10.90 21.17 -8.23
N SER A 162 -11.27 20.69 -9.42
CA SER A 162 -12.66 20.39 -9.82
C SER A 162 -13.04 18.92 -9.68
N LYS A 163 -12.18 18.10 -9.07
CA LYS A 163 -12.44 16.67 -8.84
C LYS A 163 -13.64 16.56 -7.89
N LYS A 164 -14.84 16.32 -8.42
CA LYS A 164 -15.98 15.86 -7.60
C LYS A 164 -15.48 14.68 -6.79
N SER A 165 -15.55 14.78 -5.46
CA SER A 165 -14.90 13.80 -4.58
C SER A 165 -15.54 12.44 -4.80
N PHE A 166 -14.74 11.46 -5.22
CA PHE A 166 -15.10 10.06 -5.00
C PHE A 166 -15.21 9.81 -3.50
N THR A 167 -16.21 9.05 -3.09
CA THR A 167 -16.08 8.31 -1.83
C THR A 167 -14.93 7.32 -1.97
N ALA A 168 -14.26 6.94 -0.89
CA ALA A 168 -13.16 5.98 -0.95
C ALA A 168 -13.60 4.66 -1.58
N THR A 169 -14.81 4.18 -1.27
CA THR A 169 -15.42 2.99 -1.87
C THR A 169 -15.62 3.12 -3.37
N ASN A 170 -16.19 4.23 -3.86
CA ASN A 170 -16.39 4.45 -5.29
C ASN A 170 -15.05 4.55 -6.04
N ARG A 171 -14.02 5.09 -5.39
CA ARG A 171 -12.67 5.15 -5.94
C ARG A 171 -12.07 3.76 -6.09
N HIS A 172 -12.22 2.91 -5.07
CA HIS A 172 -11.79 1.52 -5.13
C HIS A 172 -12.50 0.75 -6.24
N ALA A 173 -13.84 0.73 -6.24
CA ALA A 173 -14.62 0.02 -7.26
C ALA A 173 -14.26 0.46 -8.70
N TYR A 174 -14.03 1.76 -8.91
CA TYR A 174 -13.55 2.28 -10.19
C TYR A 174 -12.23 1.62 -10.62
N HIS A 175 -11.24 1.61 -9.73
CA HIS A 175 -9.90 1.12 -10.03
C HIS A 175 -9.85 -0.41 -10.15
N VAL A 176 -10.65 -1.14 -9.38
CA VAL A 176 -10.82 -2.61 -9.54
C VAL A 176 -11.32 -2.94 -10.96
N ARG A 177 -12.38 -2.26 -11.40
CA ARG A 177 -12.91 -2.44 -12.75
C ARG A 177 -11.88 -2.08 -13.81
N ARG A 178 -11.21 -0.93 -13.68
CA ARG A 178 -10.19 -0.50 -14.65
C ARG A 178 -9.03 -1.45 -14.74
N SER A 179 -8.54 -1.96 -13.61
CA SER A 179 -7.49 -2.99 -13.57
C SER A 179 -7.89 -4.21 -14.40
N ARG A 180 -9.13 -4.70 -14.23
CA ARG A 180 -9.68 -5.82 -15.04
C ARG A 180 -9.72 -5.48 -16.53
N GLU A 181 -10.30 -4.34 -16.91
CA GLU A 181 -10.39 -3.91 -18.31
C GLU A 181 -9.00 -3.78 -18.96
N ILE A 182 -7.98 -3.35 -18.21
CA ILE A 182 -6.59 -3.25 -18.69
C ILE A 182 -5.99 -4.63 -18.90
N ARG A 183 -6.16 -5.55 -17.94
CA ARG A 183 -5.67 -6.95 -18.05
C ARG A 183 -6.30 -7.68 -19.23
N GLU A 184 -7.56 -7.40 -19.52
CA GLU A 184 -8.30 -7.96 -20.66
C GLU A 184 -8.01 -7.24 -21.99
N GLY A 185 -7.22 -6.17 -21.98
CA GLY A 185 -6.91 -5.36 -23.16
C GLY A 185 -8.05 -4.46 -23.65
N GLY A 186 -9.14 -4.35 -22.88
CA GLY A 186 -10.29 -3.49 -23.16
C GLY A 186 -10.08 -2.01 -22.82
N PHE A 187 -9.02 -1.67 -22.08
CA PHE A 187 -8.68 -0.30 -21.73
C PHE A 187 -7.17 -0.07 -21.75
N VAL A 188 -6.75 1.08 -22.28
CA VAL A 188 -5.35 1.53 -22.26
C VAL A 188 -5.26 2.75 -21.33
N PRO A 189 -4.54 2.66 -20.21
CA PRO A 189 -4.45 3.75 -19.25
C PRO A 189 -3.67 4.92 -19.84
N LYS A 190 -4.15 6.14 -19.58
CA LYS A 190 -3.56 7.39 -20.11
C LYS A 190 -3.52 8.45 -19.03
N THR A 191 -2.55 9.35 -19.16
CA THR A 191 -2.46 10.54 -18.31
C THR A 191 -3.70 11.40 -18.46
N TYR A 192 -4.24 11.88 -17.34
CA TYR A 192 -5.39 12.76 -17.37
C TYR A 192 -5.01 14.18 -17.80
N GLU A 193 -5.80 14.74 -18.71
CA GLU A 193 -5.68 16.13 -19.16
C GLU A 193 -6.65 17.03 -18.37
N GLU A 194 -6.21 18.24 -18.02
CA GLU A 194 -7.08 19.24 -17.40
C GLU A 194 -8.19 19.67 -18.37
N GLY A 195 -9.43 19.76 -17.88
CA GLY A 195 -10.58 20.22 -18.67
C GLY A 195 -11.32 19.13 -19.46
N VAL A 196 -10.84 17.88 -19.49
CA VAL A 196 -11.57 16.75 -20.08
C VAL A 196 -12.63 16.24 -19.09
N PHE A 197 -13.90 16.34 -19.48
CA PHE A 197 -15.03 15.86 -18.69
C PHE A 197 -14.90 14.34 -18.46
N ARG A 198 -14.80 13.93 -17.19
CA ARG A 198 -14.95 12.53 -16.82
C ARG A 198 -16.43 12.21 -16.72
N THR A 199 -16.87 11.10 -17.32
CA THR A 199 -18.20 10.54 -17.04
C THR A 199 -18.37 10.43 -15.53
N ASN A 200 -19.40 11.07 -14.95
CA ASN A 200 -19.71 10.89 -13.54
C ASN A 200 -20.00 9.39 -13.32
N LEU A 201 -19.18 8.75 -12.50
CA LEU A 201 -19.23 7.29 -12.30
C LEU A 201 -20.36 6.83 -11.36
N THR A 202 -21.20 7.75 -10.87
CA THR A 202 -22.43 7.41 -10.15
C THR A 202 -23.51 6.75 -11.02
N THR A 203 -23.32 6.67 -12.34
CA THR A 203 -24.28 6.03 -13.26
C THR A 203 -23.92 4.62 -13.70
N VAL A 204 -22.83 4.02 -13.19
CA VAL A 204 -22.49 2.65 -13.58
C VAL A 204 -22.78 1.70 -12.43
N SER A 205 -24.03 1.23 -12.41
CA SER A 205 -24.46 0.05 -11.65
C SER A 205 -23.51 -1.11 -11.92
N GLU A 206 -23.17 -1.85 -10.86
CA GLU A 206 -22.70 -3.22 -10.99
C GLU A 206 -23.72 -3.96 -11.89
N GLN A 207 -23.25 -4.52 -13.00
CA GLN A 207 -23.98 -5.59 -13.66
C GLN A 207 -23.43 -6.88 -13.06
N GLU A 208 -24.35 -7.61 -12.42
CA GLU A 208 -24.18 -8.92 -11.78
C GLU A 208 -23.47 -9.95 -12.66
#